data_AF-A0A090TB58-F1
#
_entry.id   AF-A0A090TB58-F1
#
_cell.length_a   1.000
_cell.length_b   1.000
_cell.length_c   1.000
_cell.angle_alpha   90.00
_cell.angle_beta   90.00
_cell.angle_gamma   90.00
#
_symmetry.space_group_name_H-M   'P 1'
#
loop_
_entity.id
_entity.type
_entity.pdbx_description
1 polymer ?
#
loop_
_entity_poly.entity_id
_entity_poly.type
_entity_poly.pdbx_seq_one_letter_code
_entity_poly.pdbx_strand_id
1 'polypeptide(L)'
;MGLEVVAPDLASELGYQDKHISWFVVGALAIFTMLFGTRHIDNTEHHRGMMMAVAFESIVKLVAFLVVGFFILYLAWERPDIKLTELASSTYQSPNIPTLLIHTGLTMMAIVCLPRQFHTMVVENERAQDLHTARWLFPVYLVLMGLFVLPIAWVGQGLLMGTSPDTFVISIPKFAEANNIALLAFLGGTSAASGMVIVSTIALAIMMSNDLVMPLLLRRIKLAHRSHRHLSGLLLIIRRA
;
A
#
# COMPACT_ATOMS: atom_id res chain seq x y z
N MET A 1 -0.54 1.26 -17.01
CA MET A 1 -0.17 2.59 -16.48
C MET A 1 1.33 2.79 -16.32
N GLY A 2 2.03 2.33 -15.26
CA GLY A 2 3.49 2.56 -15.16
C GLY A 2 4.34 1.78 -16.18
N LEU A 3 3.90 0.57 -16.54
CA LEU A 3 4.61 -0.34 -17.44
C LEU A 3 4.57 0.15 -18.90
N GLU A 4 3.45 0.73 -19.34
CA GLU A 4 3.32 1.42 -20.64
C GLU A 4 4.26 2.62 -20.73
N VAL A 5 4.43 3.34 -19.61
CA VAL A 5 5.38 4.45 -19.56
C VAL A 5 6.79 3.91 -19.67
N VAL A 6 7.19 2.85 -18.97
CA VAL A 6 8.59 2.37 -19.04
C VAL A 6 8.92 1.61 -20.33
N ALA A 7 8.00 0.78 -20.84
CA ALA A 7 8.23 -0.12 -21.97
C ALA A 7 7.02 -0.11 -22.94
N PRO A 8 6.89 0.93 -23.78
CA PRO A 8 5.73 1.08 -24.68
C PRO A 8 5.69 0.01 -25.79
N ASP A 9 6.87 -0.42 -26.28
CA ASP A 9 6.97 -1.38 -27.38
C ASP A 9 6.62 -2.81 -26.95
N LEU A 10 6.67 -3.11 -25.65
CA LEU A 10 6.34 -4.43 -25.12
C LEU A 10 4.84 -4.73 -25.29
N ALA A 11 3.98 -3.71 -25.18
CA ALA A 11 2.54 -3.87 -25.38
C ALA A 11 2.18 -4.04 -26.86
N SER A 12 2.91 -3.36 -27.76
CA SER A 12 2.67 -3.41 -29.21
C SER A 12 3.24 -4.68 -29.85
N GLU A 13 4.44 -5.14 -29.45
CA GLU A 13 5.06 -6.38 -29.94
C GLU A 13 4.28 -7.64 -29.53
N LEU A 14 3.68 -7.64 -28.33
CA LEU A 14 2.86 -8.75 -27.85
C LEU A 14 1.38 -8.66 -28.30
N GLY A 15 0.99 -7.63 -29.05
CA GLY A 15 -0.36 -7.47 -29.62
C GLY A 15 -1.49 -7.31 -28.58
N TYR A 16 -1.17 -6.92 -27.35
CA TYR A 16 -2.13 -6.85 -26.25
C TYR A 16 -2.74 -5.45 -26.12
N GLN A 17 -4.07 -5.33 -26.17
CA GLN A 17 -4.76 -4.10 -25.76
C GLN A 17 -4.56 -3.83 -24.25
N ASP A 18 -4.40 -2.57 -23.84
CA ASP A 18 -4.12 -2.10 -22.47
C ASP A 18 -4.98 -2.74 -21.37
N LYS A 19 -6.23 -3.08 -21.69
CA LYS A 19 -7.15 -3.76 -20.75
C LYS A 19 -6.65 -5.15 -20.35
N HIS A 20 -6.07 -5.92 -21.26
CA HIS A 20 -5.66 -7.31 -21.01
C HIS A 20 -4.44 -7.40 -20.08
N ILE A 21 -3.49 -6.48 -20.20
CA ILE A 21 -2.31 -6.41 -19.33
C ILE A 21 -2.75 -6.15 -17.88
N SER A 22 -3.72 -5.25 -17.69
CA SER A 22 -4.27 -4.94 -16.37
C SER A 22 -4.93 -6.16 -15.71
N TRP A 23 -5.76 -6.92 -16.45
CA TRP A 23 -6.38 -8.15 -15.94
C TRP A 23 -5.35 -9.23 -15.59
N PHE A 24 -4.31 -9.37 -16.41
CA PHE A 24 -3.23 -10.32 -16.14
C PHE A 24 -2.48 -9.96 -14.86
N VAL A 25 -2.10 -8.68 -14.70
CA VAL A 25 -1.42 -8.19 -13.49
C VAL A 25 -2.30 -8.42 -12.26
N VAL A 26 -3.60 -8.11 -12.32
CA VAL A 26 -4.54 -8.35 -11.22
C VAL A 26 -4.63 -9.84 -10.87
N GLY A 27 -4.75 -10.72 -11.87
CA GLY A 27 -4.78 -12.17 -11.66
C GLY A 27 -3.50 -12.70 -11.03
N ALA A 28 -2.33 -12.27 -11.54
CA ALA A 28 -1.03 -12.64 -10.98
C ALA A 28 -0.87 -12.16 -9.54
N LEU A 29 -1.29 -10.92 -9.25
CA LEU A 29 -1.20 -10.32 -7.92
C LEU A 29 -2.17 -11.01 -6.94
N ALA A 30 -3.35 -11.43 -7.40
CA ALA A 30 -4.28 -12.24 -6.61
C ALA A 30 -3.71 -13.61 -6.28
N ILE A 31 -3.16 -14.34 -7.27
CA ILE A 31 -2.52 -15.64 -7.07
C ILE A 31 -1.33 -15.52 -6.11
N PHE A 32 -0.46 -14.54 -6.35
CA PHE A 32 0.68 -14.24 -5.48
C PHE A 32 0.20 -13.99 -4.04
N THR A 33 -0.81 -13.13 -3.87
CA THR A 33 -1.35 -12.84 -2.54
C THR A 33 -1.98 -14.06 -1.88
N MET A 34 -2.64 -14.95 -2.63
CA MET A 34 -3.14 -16.22 -2.09
C MET A 34 -1.99 -17.14 -1.65
N LEU A 35 -0.97 -17.31 -2.50
CA LEU A 35 0.17 -18.19 -2.21
C LEU A 35 0.97 -17.73 -0.98
N PHE A 36 1.21 -16.42 -0.87
CA PHE A 36 1.99 -15.86 0.24
C PHE A 36 1.13 -15.55 1.48
N GLY A 37 -0.15 -15.24 1.31
CA GLY A 37 -1.10 -14.95 2.40
C GLY A 37 -1.64 -16.18 3.11
N THR A 38 -1.75 -17.33 2.43
CA THR A 38 -2.24 -18.59 3.05
C THR A 38 -1.16 -19.39 3.77
N ARG A 39 0.12 -19.13 3.47
CA ARG A 39 1.25 -19.91 4.01
C ARG A 39 1.65 -19.54 5.45
N HIS A 40 0.97 -18.56 6.08
CA HIS A 40 1.28 -18.09 7.43
C HIS A 40 0.25 -18.54 8.48
N ILE A 41 -0.42 -19.68 8.29
CA ILE A 41 -1.32 -20.30 9.29
C ILE A 41 -0.50 -21.09 10.34
N ASP A 42 0.67 -20.60 10.75
CA ASP A 42 1.38 -21.15 11.90
C ASP A 42 1.21 -20.24 13.10
N ASN A 43 0.32 -20.70 13.97
CA ASN A 43 -0.27 -19.99 15.10
C ASN A 43 0.68 -19.90 16.32
N THR A 44 2.01 -19.88 16.11
CA THR A 44 2.96 -20.02 17.24
C THR A 44 4.36 -19.44 17.07
N GLU A 45 4.73 -18.81 15.95
CA GLU A 45 6.01 -18.08 15.86
C GLU A 45 5.79 -16.61 15.53
N HIS A 46 6.32 -15.75 16.40
CA HIS A 46 6.30 -14.30 16.30
C HIS A 46 6.52 -13.75 14.88
N HIS A 47 5.63 -12.85 14.47
CA HIS A 47 5.57 -12.11 13.20
C HIS A 47 6.77 -11.16 12.92
N ARG A 48 7.87 -11.27 13.68
CA ARG A 48 9.06 -10.41 13.59
C ARG A 48 9.69 -10.38 12.19
N GLY A 49 9.68 -11.51 11.48
CA GLY A 49 10.27 -11.61 10.13
C GLY A 49 9.52 -10.77 9.08
N MET A 50 8.19 -10.71 9.16
CA MET A 50 7.36 -9.95 8.23
C MET A 50 7.57 -8.44 8.39
N MET A 51 7.60 -7.95 9.63
CA MET A 51 7.82 -6.54 9.91
C MET A 51 9.21 -6.06 9.52
N MET A 52 10.23 -6.89 9.75
CA MET A 52 11.60 -6.58 9.32
C MET A 52 11.73 -6.50 7.79
N ALA A 53 11.04 -7.39 7.06
CA ALA A 53 11.00 -7.34 5.61
C ALA A 53 10.35 -6.04 5.10
N VAL A 54 9.20 -5.66 5.67
CA VAL A 54 8.49 -4.41 5.31
C VAL A 54 9.32 -3.17 5.65
N ALA A 55 10.04 -3.19 6.77
CA ALA A 55 10.93 -2.10 7.17
C ALA A 55 12.10 -1.94 6.19
N PHE A 56 12.78 -3.04 5.85
CA PHE A 56 13.85 -3.02 4.85
C PHE A 56 13.35 -2.55 3.48
N GLU A 57 12.22 -3.09 3.03
CA GLU A 57 11.57 -2.70 1.78
C GLU A 57 11.24 -1.20 1.75
N SER A 58 10.79 -0.64 2.88
CA SER A 58 10.49 0.79 3.02
C SER A 58 11.73 1.69 2.93
N ILE A 59 12.89 1.22 3.43
CA ILE A 59 14.17 1.92 3.25
C ILE A 59 14.55 1.95 1.77
N VAL A 60 14.43 0.82 1.07
CA VAL A 60 14.72 0.74 -0.38
C VAL A 60 13.78 1.66 -1.16
N LYS A 61 12.48 1.69 -0.84
CA LYS A 61 11.50 2.62 -1.44
C LYS A 61 11.88 4.07 -1.23
N LEU A 62 12.26 4.43 0.00
CA LEU A 62 12.66 5.79 0.34
C LEU A 62 13.91 6.19 -0.45
N VAL A 63 14.97 5.37 -0.45
CA VAL A 63 16.19 5.65 -1.20
C VAL A 63 15.90 5.80 -2.68
N ALA A 64 15.08 4.90 -3.26
CA ALA A 64 14.71 4.99 -4.66
C ALA A 64 13.97 6.30 -4.96
N PHE A 65 13.00 6.66 -4.12
CA PHE A 65 12.22 7.89 -4.28
C PHE A 65 13.09 9.15 -4.11
N LEU A 66 14.01 9.17 -3.14
CA LEU A 66 14.95 10.28 -2.94
C LEU A 66 15.88 10.46 -4.15
N VAL A 67 16.44 9.38 -4.68
CA VAL A 67 17.29 9.42 -5.89
C VAL A 67 16.54 10.03 -7.07
N VAL A 68 15.31 9.58 -7.30
CA VAL A 68 14.44 10.12 -8.37
C VAL A 68 14.10 11.59 -8.11
N GLY A 69 13.77 11.94 -6.87
CA GLY A 69 13.45 13.31 -6.47
C GLY A 69 14.63 14.27 -6.67
N PHE A 70 15.84 13.88 -6.24
CA PHE A 70 17.05 14.67 -6.47
C PHE A 70 17.38 14.81 -7.95
N PHE A 71 17.21 13.75 -8.74
CA PHE A 71 17.39 13.82 -10.19
C PHE A 71 16.42 14.82 -10.83
N ILE A 72 15.15 14.82 -10.42
CA ILE A 72 14.14 15.75 -10.95
C ILE A 72 14.45 17.19 -10.56
N LEU A 73 14.94 17.43 -9.33
CA LEU A 73 15.42 18.76 -8.94
C LEU A 73 16.64 19.21 -9.76
N TYR A 74 17.60 18.31 -9.98
CA TYR A 74 18.76 18.58 -10.80
C TYR A 74 18.36 18.94 -12.25
N LEU A 75 17.45 18.16 -12.84
CA LEU A 75 16.89 18.42 -14.16
C LEU A 75 16.22 19.79 -14.24
N ALA A 76 15.45 20.16 -13.21
CA ALA A 76 14.78 21.45 -13.14
C ALA A 76 15.76 22.62 -12.96
N TRP A 77 16.91 22.39 -12.33
CA TRP A 77 17.98 23.38 -12.20
C TRP A 77 18.73 23.59 -13.51
N GLU A 78 18.98 22.51 -14.25
CA GLU A 78 19.73 22.54 -15.52
C GLU A 78 18.90 23.14 -16.67
N ARG A 79 17.57 23.00 -16.61
CA ARG A 79 16.65 23.52 -17.63
C ARG A 79 16.19 24.96 -17.31
N PRO A 80 16.66 25.98 -18.05
CA PRO A 80 16.22 27.37 -17.85
C PRO A 80 14.73 27.58 -18.20
N ASP A 81 14.16 26.66 -18.97
CA ASP A 81 12.76 26.64 -19.39
C ASP A 81 11.81 26.39 -18.21
N ILE A 82 12.31 25.77 -17.14
CA ILE A 82 11.53 25.38 -15.96
C ILE A 82 11.78 26.38 -14.83
N LYS A 83 10.99 27.45 -14.82
CA LYS A 83 11.00 28.40 -13.71
C LYS A 83 10.13 27.89 -12.56
N LEU A 84 10.71 27.03 -11.73
CA LEU A 84 10.07 26.49 -10.52
C LEU A 84 9.38 27.55 -9.67
N THR A 85 10.00 28.72 -9.50
CA THR A 85 9.45 29.83 -8.71
C THR A 85 8.20 30.45 -9.34
N GLU A 86 8.15 30.56 -10.66
CA GLU A 86 7.01 31.08 -11.41
C GLU A 86 5.86 30.07 -11.41
N LEU A 87 6.15 28.77 -11.61
CA LEU A 87 5.16 27.71 -11.49
C LEU A 87 4.59 27.57 -10.08
N ALA A 88 5.46 27.66 -9.06
CA ALA A 88 5.02 27.62 -7.67
C ALA A 88 4.08 28.78 -7.37
N SER A 89 4.40 30.00 -7.82
CA SER A 89 3.57 31.19 -7.60
C SER A 89 2.23 31.14 -8.34
N SER A 90 2.20 30.60 -9.57
CA SER A 90 0.98 30.50 -10.38
C SER A 90 0.07 29.36 -9.95
N THR A 91 0.64 28.30 -9.40
CA THR A 91 -0.10 27.10 -8.94
C THR A 91 -0.51 27.21 -7.46
N TYR A 92 0.11 28.12 -6.70
CA TYR A 92 -0.20 28.29 -5.29
C TYR A 92 -1.62 28.84 -5.10
N GLN A 93 -2.51 27.98 -4.59
CA GLN A 93 -3.82 28.37 -4.13
C GLN A 93 -3.82 28.41 -2.60
N SER A 94 -4.45 29.44 -2.02
CA SER A 94 -4.59 29.54 -0.56
C SER A 94 -5.21 28.25 -0.01
N PRO A 95 -4.65 27.66 1.06
CA PRO A 95 -5.21 26.45 1.66
C PRO A 95 -6.67 26.68 2.04
N ASN A 96 -7.57 25.86 1.48
CA ASN A 96 -8.96 25.88 1.88
C ASN A 96 -9.07 25.22 3.26
N ILE A 97 -9.16 26.03 4.32
CA ILE A 97 -9.17 25.58 5.71
C ILE A 97 -10.25 24.51 5.97
N PRO A 98 -11.52 24.67 5.53
CA PRO A 98 -12.52 23.60 5.57
C PRO A 98 -12.05 22.27 4.96
N THR A 99 -11.50 22.30 3.74
CA THR A 99 -11.03 21.11 3.03
C THR A 99 -9.86 20.45 3.76
N LEU A 100 -8.94 21.27 4.29
CA LEU A 100 -7.81 20.78 5.08
C LEU A 100 -8.26 20.10 6.38
N LEU A 101 -9.25 20.67 7.08
CA LEU A 101 -9.85 20.05 8.27
C LEU A 101 -10.53 18.72 7.94
N ILE A 102 -11.30 18.68 6.85
CA ILE A 102 -11.96 17.45 6.38
C ILE A 102 -10.92 16.37 6.06
N HIS A 103 -9.89 16.69 5.26
CA HIS A 103 -8.84 15.72 4.91
C HIS A 103 -8.04 15.27 6.13
N THR A 104 -7.75 16.17 7.07
CA THR A 104 -7.05 15.82 8.31
C THR A 104 -7.89 14.86 9.15
N GLY A 105 -9.18 15.15 9.35
CA GLY A 105 -10.11 14.27 10.06
C GLY A 105 -10.27 12.92 9.37
N LEU A 106 -10.42 12.92 8.04
CA LEU A 106 -10.52 11.70 7.23
C LEU A 106 -9.26 10.84 7.38
N THR A 107 -8.07 11.47 7.35
CA THR A 107 -6.79 10.77 7.49
C THR A 107 -6.63 10.18 8.89
N MET A 108 -7.03 10.91 9.94
CA MET A 108 -7.04 10.38 11.32
C MET A 108 -7.96 9.16 11.45
N MET A 109 -9.18 9.25 10.91
CA MET A 109 -10.11 8.11 10.89
C MET A 109 -9.57 6.94 10.06
N ALA A 110 -8.96 7.21 8.90
CA ALA A 110 -8.37 6.17 8.07
C ALA A 110 -7.30 5.38 8.82
N ILE A 111 -6.41 6.06 9.57
CA ILE A 111 -5.37 5.38 10.38
C ILE A 111 -5.99 4.42 11.39
N VAL A 112 -7.10 4.79 12.04
CA VAL A 112 -7.76 3.93 13.05
C VAL A 112 -8.60 2.81 12.40
N CYS A 113 -9.31 3.13 11.31
CA CYS A 113 -10.22 2.20 10.65
C CYS A 113 -9.52 1.21 9.72
N LEU A 114 -8.26 1.45 9.34
CA LEU A 114 -7.49 0.54 8.49
C LEU A 114 -7.06 -0.68 9.31
N PRO A 115 -7.54 -1.90 8.98
CA PRO A 115 -7.20 -3.14 9.68
C PRO A 115 -5.70 -3.32 9.86
N ARG A 116 -4.95 -3.00 8.81
CA ARG A 116 -3.50 -3.10 8.79
C ARG A 116 -2.82 -2.19 9.81
N GLN A 117 -3.26 -0.95 9.93
CA GLN A 117 -2.66 0.02 10.86
C GLN A 117 -2.94 -0.39 12.31
N PHE A 118 -4.18 -0.83 12.60
CA PHE A 118 -4.52 -1.38 13.91
C PHE A 118 -3.70 -2.64 14.24
N HIS A 119 -3.58 -3.57 13.30
CA HIS A 119 -2.80 -4.81 13.50
C HIS A 119 -1.34 -4.49 13.85
N THR A 120 -0.68 -3.64 13.07
CA THR A 120 0.71 -3.24 13.33
C THR A 120 0.86 -2.46 14.64
N MET A 121 -0.10 -1.61 15.00
CA MET A 121 0.00 -0.76 16.20
C MET A 121 -0.35 -1.50 17.51
N VAL A 122 -1.25 -2.49 17.45
CA VAL A 122 -1.79 -3.17 18.65
C VAL A 122 -1.32 -4.61 18.78
N VAL A 123 -1.32 -5.38 17.69
CA VAL A 123 -1.00 -6.82 17.74
C VAL A 123 0.51 -7.05 17.68
N GLU A 124 1.21 -6.27 16.87
CA GLU A 124 2.65 -6.45 16.61
C GLU A 124 3.56 -5.66 17.57
N ASN A 125 3.00 -4.67 18.27
CA ASN A 125 3.74 -3.79 19.16
C ASN A 125 3.92 -4.43 20.54
N GLU A 126 5.01 -5.18 20.72
CA GLU A 126 5.28 -5.93 21.97
C GLU A 126 5.72 -5.05 23.14
N ARG A 127 6.49 -3.98 22.86
CA ARG A 127 7.07 -3.11 23.90
C ARG A 127 6.67 -1.66 23.66
N ALA A 128 6.10 -1.02 24.68
CA ALA A 128 5.71 0.39 24.61
C ALA A 128 6.87 1.36 24.30
N GLN A 129 8.12 0.94 24.55
CA GLN A 129 9.32 1.70 24.17
C GLN A 129 9.53 1.81 22.65
N ASP A 130 9.03 0.87 21.84
CA ASP A 130 9.23 0.88 20.39
C ASP A 130 8.41 2.01 19.73
N LEU A 131 7.28 2.38 20.34
CA LEU A 131 6.48 3.56 19.98
C LEU A 131 7.26 4.87 20.14
N HIS A 132 8.19 4.96 21.11
CA HIS A 132 8.98 6.17 21.32
C HIS A 132 9.87 6.48 20.11
N THR A 133 10.51 5.45 19.57
CA THR A 133 11.37 5.52 18.40
C THR A 133 10.54 5.73 17.13
N ALA A 134 9.42 5.01 16.98
CA ALA A 134 8.51 5.15 15.85
C ALA A 134 7.90 6.56 15.74
N ARG A 135 7.60 7.21 16.87
CA ARG A 135 7.06 8.58 16.91
C ARG A 135 7.97 9.62 16.24
N TRP A 136 9.28 9.36 16.16
CA TRP A 136 10.21 10.26 15.50
C TRP A 136 10.58 9.81 14.09
N LEU A 137 10.84 8.51 13.90
CA LEU A 137 11.17 7.95 12.59
C LEU A 137 10.03 8.08 11.58
N PHE A 138 8.78 7.87 12.01
CA PHE A 138 7.64 7.91 11.09
C PHE A 138 7.40 9.31 10.51
N PRO A 139 7.35 10.40 11.29
CA PRO A 139 7.30 11.75 10.74
C PRO A 139 8.50 12.08 9.85
N VAL A 140 9.73 11.70 10.25
CA VAL A 140 10.93 11.95 9.43
C VAL A 140 10.81 11.26 8.07
N TYR A 141 10.37 10.00 8.05
CA TYR A 141 10.10 9.27 6.80
C TYR A 141 9.06 9.99 5.93
N LEU A 142 7.95 10.45 6.51
CA LEU A 142 6.90 11.18 5.79
C LEU A 142 7.39 12.53 5.26
N VAL A 143 8.21 13.26 6.01
CA VAL A 143 8.79 14.53 5.56
C VAL A 143 9.74 14.30 4.38
N LEU A 144 10.60 13.27 4.46
CA LEU A 144 11.52 12.94 3.38
C LEU A 144 10.78 12.52 2.10
N MET A 145 9.72 11.72 2.21
CA MET A 145 8.84 11.40 1.08
C MET A 145 8.09 12.66 0.59
N GLY A 146 7.51 13.45 1.48
CA GLY A 146 6.71 14.62 1.11
C GLY A 146 7.51 15.74 0.44
N LEU A 147 8.79 15.89 0.81
CA LEU A 147 9.67 16.96 0.31
C LEU A 147 9.76 16.99 -1.22
N PHE A 148 9.83 15.82 -1.86
CA PHE A 148 9.99 15.72 -3.31
C PHE A 148 8.66 15.65 -4.07
N VAL A 149 7.52 15.41 -3.40
CA VAL A 149 6.22 15.34 -4.06
C VAL A 149 5.88 16.66 -4.76
N LEU A 150 6.10 17.80 -4.08
CA LEU A 150 5.79 19.12 -4.64
C LEU A 150 6.70 19.48 -5.84
N PRO A 151 8.03 19.37 -5.75
CA PRO A 151 8.90 19.59 -6.92
C PRO A 151 8.55 18.69 -8.10
N ILE A 152 8.28 17.40 -7.86
CA ILE A 152 7.90 16.46 -8.92
C ILE A 152 6.61 16.92 -9.62
N ALA A 153 5.61 17.35 -8.85
CA ALA A 153 4.35 17.85 -9.41
C ALA A 153 4.56 19.10 -10.28
N TRP A 154 5.34 20.08 -9.80
CA TRP A 154 5.61 21.30 -10.58
C TRP A 154 6.42 21.03 -11.84
N VAL A 155 7.49 20.24 -11.75
CA VAL A 155 8.31 19.89 -12.92
C VAL A 155 7.48 19.10 -13.94
N GLY A 156 6.65 18.16 -13.46
CA GLY A 156 5.76 17.37 -14.31
C GLY A 156 4.73 18.24 -15.04
N GLN A 157 4.10 19.20 -14.35
CA GLN A 157 3.16 20.13 -14.98
C GLN A 157 3.82 21.04 -16.02
N GLY A 158 5.06 21.48 -15.76
CA GLY A 158 5.80 22.32 -16.71
C GLY A 158 6.27 21.57 -17.96
N LEU A 159 6.64 20.28 -17.81
CA LEU A 159 7.31 19.52 -18.88
C LEU A 159 6.36 18.60 -19.65
N LEU A 160 5.34 18.03 -19.00
CA LEU A 160 4.48 16.97 -19.54
C LEU A 160 3.00 17.36 -19.52
N MET A 161 2.67 18.43 -20.27
CA MET A 161 1.28 18.85 -20.44
C MET A 161 0.43 17.72 -21.07
N GLY A 162 -0.66 17.34 -20.40
CA GLY A 162 -1.58 16.29 -20.85
C GLY A 162 -1.25 14.86 -20.37
N THR A 163 -0.16 14.68 -19.61
CA THR A 163 0.12 13.39 -18.94
C THR A 163 -0.52 13.35 -17.55
N SER A 164 -0.98 12.17 -17.12
CA SER A 164 -1.56 12.01 -15.77
C SER A 164 -0.52 12.32 -14.68
N PRO A 165 -0.83 13.19 -13.70
CA PRO A 165 0.07 13.51 -12.59
C PRO A 165 0.57 12.30 -11.80
N ASP A 166 -0.22 11.23 -11.75
CA ASP A 166 0.12 9.98 -11.07
C ASP A 166 1.35 9.28 -11.67
N THR A 167 1.71 9.62 -12.92
CA THR A 167 2.81 9.00 -13.66
C THR A 167 4.07 9.86 -13.71
N PHE A 168 4.04 11.10 -13.22
CA PHE A 168 5.16 12.06 -13.31
C PHE A 168 6.48 11.53 -12.74
N VAL A 169 6.41 10.77 -11.65
CA VAL A 169 7.60 10.16 -11.01
C VAL A 169 8.37 9.26 -12.00
N ILE A 170 7.68 8.66 -12.99
CA ILE A 170 8.26 7.77 -14.00
C ILE A 170 8.45 8.49 -15.34
N SER A 171 7.49 9.33 -15.74
CA SER A 171 7.50 9.96 -17.06
C SER A 171 8.52 11.10 -17.18
N ILE A 172 8.82 11.83 -16.09
CA ILE A 172 9.86 12.88 -16.11
C ILE A 172 11.25 12.28 -16.39
N PRO A 173 11.74 11.26 -15.66
CA PRO A 173 13.02 10.64 -15.99
C PRO A 173 13.06 10.02 -17.38
N LYS A 174 11.94 9.45 -17.84
CA LYS A 174 11.84 8.91 -19.20
C LYS A 174 11.98 10.00 -20.26
N PHE A 175 11.31 11.15 -20.06
CA PHE A 175 11.40 12.29 -20.96
C PHE A 175 12.83 12.84 -21.04
N ALA A 176 13.58 12.79 -19.92
CA ALA A 176 14.99 13.16 -19.88
C ALA A 176 15.94 12.05 -20.38
N GLU A 177 15.42 11.01 -21.05
CA GLU A 177 16.16 9.83 -21.55
C GLU A 177 16.93 9.05 -20.46
N ALA A 178 16.64 9.31 -19.18
CA ALA A 178 17.27 8.67 -18.03
C ALA A 178 16.56 7.35 -17.67
N ASN A 179 16.61 6.37 -18.58
CA ASN A 179 15.90 5.08 -18.46
C ASN A 179 16.21 4.33 -17.16
N ASN A 180 17.45 4.39 -16.66
CA ASN A 180 17.84 3.73 -15.41
C ASN A 180 17.10 4.32 -14.20
N ILE A 181 16.85 5.63 -14.20
CA ILE A 181 16.14 6.34 -13.13
C ILE A 181 14.64 6.08 -13.24
N ALA A 182 14.11 6.04 -14.47
CA ALA A 182 12.72 5.64 -14.71
C ALA A 182 12.44 4.20 -14.23
N LEU A 183 13.37 3.27 -14.48
CA LEU A 183 13.28 1.89 -13.99
C LEU A 183 13.34 1.82 -12.46
N LEU A 184 14.22 2.60 -11.85
CA LEU A 184 14.33 2.68 -10.39
C LEU A 184 13.07 3.27 -9.75
N ALA A 185 12.47 4.29 -10.36
CA ALA A 185 11.16 4.84 -9.98
C ALA A 185 10.05 3.78 -10.09
N PHE A 186 10.03 3.02 -11.20
CA PHE A 186 9.07 1.95 -11.42
C PHE A 186 9.23 0.81 -10.40
N LEU A 187 10.45 0.39 -10.11
CA LEU A 187 10.74 -0.64 -9.11
C LEU A 187 10.28 -0.19 -7.71
N GLY A 188 10.58 1.06 -7.34
CA GLY A 188 10.13 1.64 -6.07
C GLY A 188 8.61 1.70 -5.97
N GLY A 189 7.92 2.15 -7.02
CA GLY A 189 6.45 2.23 -7.06
C GLY A 189 5.76 0.86 -7.05
N THR A 190 6.25 -0.10 -7.82
CA THR A 190 5.71 -1.47 -7.86
C THR A 190 5.94 -2.21 -6.54
N SER A 191 7.09 -2.03 -5.91
CA SER A 191 7.37 -2.50 -4.55
C SER A 191 6.41 -1.85 -3.54
N ALA A 192 6.18 -0.53 -3.62
CA ALA A 192 5.23 0.15 -2.73
C ALA A 192 3.81 -0.43 -2.82
N ALA A 193 3.33 -0.68 -4.05
CA ALA A 193 2.03 -1.26 -4.29
C ALA A 193 1.94 -2.72 -3.81
N SER A 194 2.89 -3.58 -4.19
CA SER A 194 2.88 -5.00 -3.82
C SER A 194 2.99 -5.22 -2.31
N GLY A 195 3.93 -4.56 -1.64
CA GLY A 195 4.06 -4.62 -0.18
C GLY A 195 2.79 -4.14 0.54
N MET A 196 2.14 -3.08 0.04
CA MET A 196 0.87 -2.63 0.60
C MET A 196 -0.23 -3.68 0.46
N VAL A 197 -0.35 -4.34 -0.69
CA VAL A 197 -1.39 -5.37 -0.91
C VAL A 197 -1.16 -6.56 0.01
N ILE A 198 0.05 -7.14 0.04
CA ILE A 198 0.36 -8.33 0.83
C ILE A 198 0.03 -8.10 2.30
N VAL A 199 0.57 -7.03 2.90
CA VAL A 199 0.40 -6.77 4.34
C VAL A 199 -1.07 -6.47 4.67
N SER A 200 -1.79 -5.77 3.78
CA SER A 200 -3.20 -5.45 4.01
C SER A 200 -4.09 -6.69 3.91
N THR A 201 -3.82 -7.59 2.96
CA THR A 201 -4.58 -8.84 2.83
C THR A 201 -4.33 -9.77 4.00
N ILE A 202 -3.09 -9.86 4.51
CA ILE A 202 -2.78 -10.65 5.71
C ILE A 202 -3.52 -10.10 6.93
N ALA A 203 -3.41 -8.79 7.20
CA ALA A 203 -4.09 -8.18 8.34
C ALA A 203 -5.61 -8.38 8.26
N LEU A 204 -6.19 -8.24 7.07
CA LEU A 204 -7.62 -8.49 6.85
C LEU A 204 -7.99 -9.95 7.07
N ALA A 205 -7.19 -10.90 6.60
CA ALA A 205 -7.44 -12.33 6.79
C ALA A 205 -7.40 -12.72 8.27
N ILE A 206 -6.44 -12.20 9.04
CA ILE A 206 -6.33 -12.43 10.49
C ILE A 206 -7.58 -11.91 11.21
N MET A 207 -7.97 -10.65 10.94
CA MET A 207 -9.15 -10.05 11.57
C MET A 207 -10.45 -10.76 11.17
N MET A 208 -10.64 -11.08 9.89
CA MET A 208 -11.83 -11.81 9.45
C MET A 208 -11.88 -13.22 10.06
N SER A 209 -10.75 -13.91 10.18
CA SER A 209 -10.69 -15.23 10.81
C SER A 209 -11.12 -15.15 12.29
N ASN A 210 -10.55 -14.22 13.04
CA ASN A 210 -10.79 -14.08 14.48
C ASN A 210 -12.18 -13.52 14.80
N ASP A 211 -12.61 -12.46 14.09
CA ASP A 211 -13.80 -11.70 14.47
C ASP A 211 -15.07 -12.16 13.73
N LEU A 212 -14.95 -12.85 12.60
CA LEU A 212 -16.09 -13.32 11.82
C LEU A 212 -16.17 -14.85 11.74
N VAL A 213 -15.09 -15.52 11.32
CA VAL A 213 -15.12 -16.96 11.04
C VAL A 213 -15.21 -17.78 12.33
N MET A 214 -14.34 -17.51 13.30
CA MET A 214 -14.30 -18.24 14.57
C MET A 214 -15.62 -18.16 15.36
N PRO A 215 -16.24 -17.00 15.61
CA PRO A 215 -17.52 -16.95 16.32
C PRO A 215 -18.66 -17.61 15.53
N LEU A 216 -18.65 -17.51 14.20
CA LEU A 216 -19.67 -18.13 13.35
C LEU A 216 -19.56 -19.67 13.36
N LEU A 217 -18.33 -20.19 13.35
CA LEU A 217 -18.04 -21.61 13.50
C LEU A 217 -18.44 -22.14 14.89
N LEU A 218 -18.09 -21.41 15.96
CA LEU A 218 -18.49 -21.75 17.33
C LEU A 218 -20.01 -21.71 17.53
N ARG A 219 -20.71 -20.77 16.87
CA ARG A 219 -22.19 -20.72 16.88
C ARG A 219 -22.79 -21.93 16.17
N ARG A 220 -22.24 -22.33 15.02
CA ARG A 220 -22.64 -23.56 14.29
C ARG A 220 -22.42 -24.82 15.12
N ILE A 221 -21.27 -24.96 15.78
CA ILE A 221 -20.94 -26.11 16.64
C ILE A 221 -21.87 -26.16 17.87
N LYS A 222 -22.14 -25.01 18.53
CA LYS A 222 -23.12 -24.93 19.63
C LYS A 222 -24.54 -25.33 19.20
N LEU A 223 -24.98 -24.93 18.01
CA LEU A 223 -26.28 -25.36 17.48
C LEU A 223 -26.32 -26.87 17.20
N ALA A 224 -25.25 -27.44 16.63
CA ALA A 224 -25.15 -28.88 16.38
C ALA A 224 -25.16 -29.69 17.69
N HIS A 225 -24.46 -29.23 18.73
CA HIS A 225 -24.46 -29.88 20.05
C HIS A 225 -25.80 -29.76 20.80
N ARG A 226 -26.59 -28.70 20.58
CA ARG A 226 -27.96 -28.61 21.13
C ARG A 226 -28.89 -29.70 20.57
N SER A 227 -28.70 -30.10 19.31
CA SER A 227 -29.51 -31.16 18.68
C SER A 227 -29.25 -32.54 19.30
N HIS A 228 -28.00 -32.88 19.63
CA HIS A 228 -27.66 -34.15 20.30
C HIS A 228 -28.18 -34.26 21.75
N ARG A 229 -28.28 -33.15 22.50
CA ARG A 229 -28.88 -33.17 23.85
C ARG A 229 -30.37 -33.48 23.83
N HIS A 230 -31.09 -33.08 22.78
CA HIS A 230 -32.53 -33.35 22.65
C HIS A 230 -32.80 -34.84 22.33
N LEU A 231 -31.96 -35.46 21.48
CA LEU A 231 -32.03 -36.90 21.20
C LEU A 231 -31.67 -37.77 22.41
N SER A 232 -30.72 -37.33 23.24
CA SER A 232 -30.35 -38.06 24.47
C SER A 232 -31.47 -38.07 25.51
N GLY A 233 -32.25 -36.98 25.62
CA GLY A 233 -33.44 -36.93 26.48
C GLY A 233 -34.58 -37.80 25.97
N LEU A 234 -34.78 -37.87 24.66
CA LEU A 234 -35.83 -38.67 24.03
C LEU A 234 -35.55 -40.18 24.12
N LEU A 235 -34.28 -40.59 24.03
CA LEU A 235 -33.85 -41.98 24.24
C LEU A 235 -34.00 -42.44 25.71
N LEU A 236 -33.87 -41.54 26.69
CA LEU A 236 -34.09 -41.87 28.11
C LEU A 236 -35.56 -42.07 28.46
N ILE A 237 -36.48 -41.41 27.74
CA ILE A 237 -37.93 -41.59 27.91
C ILE A 237 -38.38 -42.93 27.33
N ILE A 238 -37.83 -43.33 26.18
CA ILE A 238 -38.14 -44.62 25.54
C ILE A 238 -37.62 -45.81 26.38
N ARG A 239 -36.53 -45.63 27.14
CA ARG A 239 -35.98 -46.68 28.02
C ARG A 239 -36.71 -46.84 29.35
N ARG A 240 -37.68 -45.98 29.66
CA ARG A 240 -38.50 -46.01 30.89
C ARG A 240 -39.98 -46.40 30.65
N ALA A 241 -40.38 -46.66 29.42
CA ALA A 241 -41.67 -47.25 29.05
C ALA A 241 -41.50 -48.76 28.82
#